data_AF-A0A7J4EYL8-F1
#
_entry.id   AF-A0A7J4EYL8-F1
#
_cell.length_a   1.000
_cell.length_b   1.000
_cell.length_c   1.000
_cell.angle_alpha   90.00
_cell.angle_beta   90.00
_cell.angle_gamma   90.00
#
_symmetry.space_group_name_H-M   'P 1'
#
loop_
_entity.id
_entity.type
_entity.pdbx_description
1 polymer ?
#
loop_
_entity_poly.entity_id
_entity_poly.type
_entity_poly.pdbx_seq_one_letter_code
_entity_poly.pdbx_strand_id
1 'polypeptide(L)'
;MLYVNERGKIAVIGKKGKLLRQDRIEEVLKRLGITLDDLIDMAILIGTDYNRGGVKGIGPKKALEIVKNKKIGQYIKYIPNYQEIKEIFKNPRVTDNYEIKLERPDIEGLKKFLIEEMDFSEKRVLPHIKKLEKIYERRKQSTLEAWF
;
A
#
# COMPACT_ATOMS: atom_id res chain seq x y z
N MET A 1 -3.04 18.95 -7.21
CA MET A 1 -2.24 19.19 -8.43
C MET A 1 -1.31 18.01 -8.61
N LEU A 2 -1.49 17.25 -9.70
CA LEU A 2 -0.64 16.11 -10.04
C LEU A 2 0.60 16.63 -10.76
N TYR A 3 1.78 16.22 -10.31
CA TYR A 3 3.03 16.53 -11.00
C TYR A 3 3.62 15.24 -11.55
N VAL A 4 3.90 15.20 -12.84
CA VAL A 4 4.67 14.13 -13.48
C VAL A 4 6.08 14.67 -13.67
N ASN A 5 7.06 14.07 -12.98
CA ASN A 5 8.46 14.43 -13.21
C ASN A 5 9.05 13.67 -14.41
N GLU A 6 10.24 14.10 -14.84
CA GLU A 6 10.99 13.58 -15.99
C GLU A 6 11.33 12.08 -15.92
N ARG A 7 11.05 11.41 -14.80
CA ARG A 7 11.26 9.96 -14.59
C ARG A 7 9.95 9.16 -14.62
N GLY A 8 8.84 9.79 -15.02
CA GLY A 8 7.51 9.18 -15.11
C GLY A 8 6.89 8.86 -13.75
N LYS A 9 7.29 9.54 -12.67
CA LYS A 9 6.68 9.35 -11.36
C LYS A 9 5.54 10.34 -11.18
N ILE A 10 4.35 9.83 -10.86
CA ILE A 10 3.21 10.63 -10.43
C ILE A 10 3.42 10.97 -8.96
N ALA A 11 3.44 12.27 -8.68
CA ALA A 11 3.55 12.78 -7.33
C ALA A 11 2.31 13.60 -6.98
N VAL A 12 1.72 13.29 -5.82
CA VAL A 12 0.59 14.04 -5.27
C VAL A 12 1.14 15.01 -4.23
N ILE A 13 0.84 16.30 -4.39
CA ILE A 13 1.17 17.30 -3.38
C ILE A 13 0.17 17.16 -2.23
N GLY A 14 0.64 16.70 -1.06
CA GLY A 14 -0.16 16.67 0.16
C GLY A 14 -0.31 18.07 0.79
N LYS A 15 -1.30 18.25 1.68
CA LYS A 15 -1.40 19.49 2.49
C LYS A 15 -0.12 19.65 3.31
N LYS A 16 0.58 20.78 3.11
CA LYS A 16 1.94 21.15 3.59
C LYS A 16 3.13 20.83 2.64
N GLY A 17 2.90 20.63 1.34
CA GLY A 17 3.99 20.50 0.37
C GLY A 17 4.78 19.19 0.45
N LYS A 18 4.31 18.23 1.26
CA LYS A 18 4.91 16.91 1.32
C LYS A 18 4.53 16.13 0.07
N LEU A 19 5.54 15.69 -0.67
CA LEU A 19 5.36 14.86 -1.84
C LEU A 19 4.91 13.47 -1.41
N LEU A 20 3.69 13.09 -1.78
CA LEU A 20 3.24 11.70 -1.67
C LEU A 20 3.59 10.99 -2.97
N ARG A 21 4.27 9.86 -2.85
CA ARG A 21 4.54 8.99 -3.98
C ARG A 21 3.28 8.18 -4.29
N GLN A 22 2.83 8.23 -5.53
CA GLN A 22 1.79 7.36 -6.04
C GLN A 22 2.40 6.51 -7.16
N ASP A 23 2.31 5.20 -7.03
CA ASP A 23 2.67 4.28 -8.10
C ASP A 23 1.37 3.68 -8.66
N ARG A 24 1.25 3.65 -9.99
CA ARG A 24 0.16 2.97 -10.69
C ARG A 24 0.69 1.68 -11.30
N ILE A 25 0.05 0.56 -10.99
CA ILE A 25 0.55 -0.75 -11.37
C ILE A 25 0.62 -0.90 -12.88
N GLU A 26 -0.35 -0.36 -13.61
CA GLU A 26 -0.43 -0.40 -15.08
C GLU A 26 0.75 0.34 -15.72
N GLU A 27 1.12 1.50 -15.17
CA GLU A 27 2.25 2.29 -15.67
C GLU A 27 3.59 1.59 -15.38
N VAL A 28 3.72 0.97 -14.21
CA VAL A 28 4.91 0.19 -13.84
C VAL A 28 5.07 -1.00 -14.78
N LEU A 29 4.00 -1.79 -14.98
CA LEU A 29 4.00 -2.95 -15.86
C LEU A 29 4.30 -2.55 -17.31
N LYS A 30 3.69 -1.48 -17.82
CA LYS A 30 3.94 -0.93 -19.16
C LYS A 30 5.40 -0.49 -19.34
N ARG A 31 5.94 0.26 -18.39
CA ARG A 31 7.32 0.76 -18.44
C ARG A 31 8.33 -0.37 -18.38
N LEU A 32 8.06 -1.40 -17.58
CA LEU A 32 8.91 -2.56 -17.48
C LEU A 32 8.70 -3.53 -18.65
N GLY A 33 7.56 -3.48 -19.35
CA GLY A 33 7.23 -4.38 -20.44
C GLY A 33 7.02 -5.82 -19.95
N ILE A 34 6.33 -5.98 -18.82
CA ILE A 34 6.08 -7.27 -18.16
C ILE A 34 4.61 -7.37 -17.73
N THR A 35 4.12 -8.58 -17.51
CA THR A 35 2.76 -8.79 -16.96
C THR A 35 2.76 -8.76 -15.43
N LEU A 36 1.57 -8.75 -14.82
CA LEU A 36 1.46 -8.91 -13.36
C LEU A 36 2.05 -10.24 -12.89
N ASP A 37 1.82 -11.34 -13.63
CA ASP A 37 2.41 -12.65 -13.35
C ASP A 37 3.94 -12.61 -13.39
N ASP A 38 4.54 -11.91 -14.37
CA ASP A 38 5.98 -11.71 -14.45
C ASP A 38 6.51 -10.88 -13.26
N LEU A 39 5.73 -9.91 -12.77
CA LEU A 39 6.09 -9.10 -11.61
C LEU A 39 6.06 -9.95 -10.32
N ILE A 40 5.07 -10.82 -10.17
CA ILE A 40 4.99 -11.77 -9.05
C ILE A 40 6.20 -12.72 -9.10
N ASP A 41 6.50 -13.26 -10.28
CA ASP A 41 7.66 -14.12 -10.52
C ASP A 41 8.97 -13.40 -10.19
N MET A 42 9.09 -12.14 -10.56
CA MET A 42 10.23 -11.29 -10.21
C MET A 42 10.35 -11.11 -8.69
N ALA A 43 9.25 -10.84 -7.99
CA ALA A 43 9.24 -10.67 -6.54
C ALA A 43 9.65 -11.96 -5.81
N ILE A 44 9.17 -13.12 -6.26
CA ILE A 44 9.54 -14.41 -5.69
C ILE A 44 11.03 -14.71 -5.95
N LEU A 45 11.56 -14.42 -7.14
CA LEU A 45 12.98 -14.59 -7.44
C LEU A 45 13.88 -13.75 -6.52
N ILE A 46 13.48 -12.50 -6.23
CA ILE A 46 14.22 -11.57 -5.36
C ILE A 46 14.07 -11.96 -3.88
N GLY A 47 12.88 -12.42 -3.49
CA GLY A 47 12.50 -12.76 -2.14
C GLY A 47 11.31 -11.94 -1.66
N THR A 48 10.32 -12.65 -1.11
CA THR A 48 9.13 -12.08 -0.45
C THR A 48 9.12 -12.47 1.02
N ASP A 49 8.12 -12.02 1.78
CA ASP A 49 7.90 -12.50 3.15
C ASP A 49 7.63 -14.01 3.23
N TYR A 50 7.14 -14.62 2.13
CA TYR A 50 6.85 -16.05 2.03
C TYR A 50 8.05 -16.89 1.59
N ASN A 51 9.12 -16.26 1.09
CA ASN A 51 10.36 -16.93 0.70
C ASN A 51 11.58 -16.02 0.95
N ARG A 52 11.82 -15.73 2.23
CA ARG A 52 12.86 -14.80 2.66
C ARG A 52 14.23 -15.16 2.10
N GLY A 53 14.93 -14.15 1.56
CA GLY A 53 16.23 -14.31 0.91
C GLY A 53 16.16 -14.68 -0.57
N GLY A 54 14.98 -15.07 -1.09
CA GLY A 54 14.77 -15.35 -2.50
C GLY A 54 15.73 -16.40 -3.05
N VAL A 55 16.05 -16.29 -4.35
CA VAL A 55 17.10 -17.10 -4.97
C VAL A 55 18.43 -16.39 -4.82
N LYS A 56 19.39 -17.04 -4.15
CA LYS A 56 20.74 -16.48 -3.91
C LYS A 56 21.38 -15.99 -5.21
N GLY A 57 21.83 -14.73 -5.21
CA GLY A 57 22.48 -14.10 -6.36
C GLY A 57 21.53 -13.59 -7.46
N ILE A 58 20.22 -13.51 -7.16
CA ILE A 58 19.22 -12.89 -8.04
C ILE A 58 18.67 -11.63 -7.38
N GLY A 59 19.13 -10.47 -7.86
CA GLY A 59 18.59 -9.16 -7.49
C GLY A 59 17.61 -8.62 -8.55
N PRO A 60 17.06 -7.41 -8.35
CA PRO A 60 15.98 -6.86 -9.19
C PRO A 60 16.28 -6.81 -10.69
N LYS A 61 17.49 -6.40 -11.10
CA LYS A 61 17.87 -6.33 -12.51
C LYS A 61 17.88 -7.71 -13.18
N LYS A 62 18.48 -8.69 -12.49
CA LYS A 62 18.59 -10.07 -13.00
C LYS A 62 17.23 -10.77 -13.00
N ALA A 63 16.42 -10.55 -11.98
CA ALA A 63 15.05 -11.06 -11.92
C ALA A 63 14.21 -10.55 -13.10
N LEU A 64 14.30 -9.24 -13.40
CA LEU A 64 13.60 -8.64 -14.55
C LEU A 64 14.03 -9.28 -15.88
N GLU A 65 15.34 -9.50 -16.08
CA GLU A 65 15.86 -10.18 -17.26
C GLU A 65 15.33 -11.63 -17.38
N ILE A 66 15.29 -12.37 -16.27
CA ILE A 66 14.79 -13.76 -16.24
C ILE A 66 13.32 -13.83 -16.66
N VAL A 67 12.46 -12.97 -16.11
CA VAL A 67 11.02 -13.00 -16.40
C VAL A 67 10.71 -12.51 -17.81
N LYS A 68 11.42 -11.48 -18.30
CA LYS A 68 11.30 -11.02 -19.70
C LYS A 68 11.65 -12.11 -20.70
N ASN A 69 12.69 -12.88 -20.39
CA ASN A 69 13.13 -13.99 -21.23
C ASN A 69 12.33 -15.30 -20.99
N LYS A 70 11.31 -15.29 -20.12
CA LYS A 70 10.49 -16.46 -19.76
C LYS A 70 11.31 -17.65 -19.26
N LYS A 71 12.41 -17.39 -18.53
CA LYS A 71 13.36 -18.41 -18.03
C LYS A 71 13.13 -18.83 -16.59
N ILE A 72 12.01 -18.43 -15.96
CA ILE A 72 11.78 -18.73 -14.54
C ILE A 72 11.80 -20.22 -14.21
N GLY A 73 11.38 -21.09 -15.13
CA GLY A 73 11.39 -22.54 -14.95
C GLY A 73 12.76 -23.12 -14.55
N GLN A 74 13.84 -22.47 -14.94
CA GLN A 74 15.22 -22.88 -14.57
C GLN A 74 15.52 -22.67 -13.08
N TYR A 75 14.76 -21.79 -12.42
CA TYR A 75 14.98 -21.33 -11.05
C TYR A 75 13.97 -21.85 -10.04
N ILE A 76 12.82 -22.37 -10.49
CA ILE A 76 11.74 -22.88 -9.61
C ILE A 76 12.27 -23.93 -8.62
N LYS A 77 13.21 -24.78 -9.03
CA LYS A 77 13.84 -25.79 -8.15
C LYS A 77 14.58 -25.23 -6.93
N TYR A 78 14.92 -23.93 -6.94
CA TYR A 78 15.55 -23.23 -5.82
C TYR A 78 14.54 -22.50 -4.93
N ILE A 79 13.25 -22.59 -5.26
CA ILE A 79 12.15 -21.92 -4.56
C ILE A 79 11.18 -23.00 -4.07
N PRO A 80 11.33 -23.46 -2.81
CA PRO A 80 10.35 -24.35 -2.20
C PRO A 80 8.95 -23.71 -2.23
N ASN A 81 7.92 -24.52 -2.48
CA ASN A 81 6.52 -24.10 -2.52
C ASN A 81 6.23 -22.93 -3.48
N TYR A 82 6.95 -22.86 -4.60
CA TYR A 82 6.81 -21.79 -5.58
C TYR A 82 5.36 -21.55 -6.03
N GLN A 83 4.61 -22.62 -6.30
CA GLN A 83 3.23 -22.51 -6.79
C GLN A 83 2.30 -21.97 -5.70
N GLU A 84 2.44 -22.47 -4.48
CA GLU A 84 1.67 -22.05 -3.32
C GLU A 84 1.92 -20.57 -3.01
N ILE A 85 3.18 -20.13 -3.06
CA ILE A 85 3.55 -18.72 -2.86
C ILE A 85 2.94 -17.86 -3.97
N LYS A 86 3.07 -18.28 -5.23
CA LYS A 86 2.51 -17.54 -6.37
C LYS A 86 0.99 -17.42 -6.25
N GLU A 87 0.32 -18.47 -5.80
CA GLU A 87 -1.13 -18.50 -5.62
C GLU A 87 -1.60 -17.50 -4.56
N ILE A 88 -0.86 -17.31 -3.46
CA ILE A 88 -1.18 -16.29 -2.45
C ILE A 88 -1.28 -14.89 -3.07
N PHE A 89 -0.41 -14.57 -4.04
CA PHE A 89 -0.44 -13.28 -4.72
C PHE A 89 -1.50 -13.18 -5.82
N LYS A 90 -1.77 -14.29 -6.53
CA LYS A 90 -2.75 -14.30 -7.62
C LYS A 90 -4.18 -14.33 -7.10
N ASN A 91 -4.44 -15.13 -6.07
CA ASN A 91 -5.77 -15.37 -5.51
C ASN A 91 -5.72 -15.23 -3.98
N PRO A 92 -5.43 -14.01 -3.45
CA PRO A 92 -5.47 -13.78 -2.02
C PRO A 92 -6.89 -13.98 -1.49
N ARG A 93 -7.00 -14.44 -0.24
CA ARG A 93 -8.29 -14.50 0.46
C ARG A 93 -8.77 -13.08 0.75
N VAL A 94 -9.76 -12.64 0.00
CA VAL A 94 -10.41 -11.33 0.16
C VAL A 94 -11.86 -11.50 0.59
N THR A 95 -12.44 -10.42 1.11
CA THR A 95 -13.86 -10.35 1.45
C THR A 95 -14.38 -8.98 1.03
N ASP A 96 -15.52 -8.96 0.33
CA ASP A 96 -16.26 -7.74 0.03
C ASP A 96 -17.36 -7.46 1.08
N ASN A 97 -17.47 -8.33 2.10
CA ASN A 97 -18.44 -8.19 3.18
C ASN A 97 -17.97 -7.18 4.22
N TYR A 98 -17.96 -5.90 3.86
CA TYR A 98 -17.72 -4.78 4.76
C TYR A 98 -18.38 -3.51 4.23
N GLU A 99 -18.70 -2.57 5.13
CA GLU A 99 -19.21 -1.26 4.76
C GLU A 99 -18.24 -0.18 5.23
N ILE A 100 -17.91 0.77 4.37
CA ILE A 100 -17.10 1.94 4.74
C ILE A 100 -18.03 3.02 5.30
N LYS A 101 -18.38 2.88 6.59
CA LYS A 101 -19.14 3.87 7.35
C LYS A 101 -18.22 4.58 8.33
N LEU A 102 -18.14 5.90 8.23
CA LEU A 102 -17.50 6.73 9.24
C LEU A 102 -18.58 7.27 10.17
N GLU A 103 -18.61 6.75 11.39
CA GLU A 103 -19.55 7.12 12.44
C GLU A 103 -19.01 8.26 13.30
N ARG A 104 -19.89 8.85 14.12
CA ARG A 104 -19.47 9.89 15.06
C ARG A 104 -18.51 9.26 16.07
N PRO A 105 -17.32 9.84 16.30
CA PRO A 105 -16.38 9.32 17.27
C PRO A 105 -16.96 9.38 18.69
N ASP A 106 -16.81 8.30 19.45
CA ASP A 106 -17.11 8.28 20.89
C ASP A 106 -16.01 9.03 21.66
N ILE A 107 -16.31 10.28 22.00
CA ILE A 107 -15.35 11.19 22.62
C ILE A 107 -14.99 10.77 24.05
N GLU A 108 -15.99 10.33 24.83
CA GLU A 108 -15.75 9.94 26.22
C GLU A 108 -15.04 8.58 26.28
N GLY A 109 -15.44 7.63 25.44
CA GLY A 109 -14.72 6.35 25.29
C GLY A 109 -13.26 6.56 24.86
N LEU A 110 -13.00 7.48 23.91
CA LEU A 110 -11.63 7.81 23.48
C LEU A 110 -10.78 8.42 24.59
N LYS A 111 -11.34 9.32 25.42
CA LYS A 111 -10.62 9.91 26.54
C LYS A 111 -10.29 8.85 27.59
N LYS A 112 -11.27 8.05 27.98
CA LYS A 112 -11.09 6.97 28.94
C LYS A 112 -10.00 6.02 28.49
N PHE A 113 -10.10 5.49 27.27
CA PHE A 113 -9.12 4.55 26.74
C PHE A 113 -7.72 5.16 26.65
N LEU A 114 -7.57 6.35 26.07
CA LEU A 114 -6.24 6.91 25.83
C LEU A 114 -5.59 7.48 27.09
N ILE A 115 -6.35 8.19 27.94
CA ILE A 115 -5.81 8.92 29.08
C ILE A 115 -5.77 8.04 30.33
N GLU A 116 -6.88 7.35 30.63
CA GLU A 116 -6.99 6.57 31.88
C GLU A 116 -6.39 5.17 31.74
N GLU A 117 -6.62 4.48 30.63
CA GLU A 117 -6.18 3.08 30.45
C GLU A 117 -4.77 2.96 29.83
N MET A 118 -4.40 3.92 28.98
CA MET A 118 -3.14 3.91 28.23
C MET A 118 -2.15 5.01 28.67
N ASP A 119 -2.47 5.78 29.72
CA ASP A 119 -1.64 6.82 30.34
C ASP A 119 -1.10 7.88 29.36
N PHE A 120 -1.80 8.17 28.27
CA PHE A 120 -1.42 9.27 27.40
C PHE A 120 -1.68 10.61 28.09
N SER A 121 -0.73 11.54 27.95
CA SER A 121 -0.89 12.91 28.43
C SER A 121 -2.17 13.55 27.89
N GLU A 122 -3.09 13.90 28.79
CA GLU A 122 -4.33 14.59 28.47
C GLU A 122 -4.09 15.86 27.63
N LYS A 123 -3.09 16.66 28.01
CA LYS A 123 -2.69 17.88 27.28
C LYS A 123 -2.32 17.61 25.82
N ARG A 124 -1.81 16.42 25.51
CA ARG A 124 -1.49 15.98 24.15
C ARG A 124 -2.73 15.45 23.44
N VAL A 125 -3.59 14.69 24.11
CA VAL A 125 -4.74 13.99 23.51
C VAL A 125 -5.90 14.93 23.19
N LEU A 126 -6.28 15.82 24.11
CA LEU A 126 -7.48 16.67 23.96
C LEU A 126 -7.50 17.52 22.68
N PRO A 127 -6.39 18.16 22.24
CA PRO A 127 -6.38 18.91 20.98
C PRO A 127 -6.67 18.04 19.76
N HIS A 128 -6.23 16.78 19.76
CA HIS A 128 -6.47 15.85 18.66
C HIS A 128 -7.92 15.34 18.63
N ILE A 129 -8.50 15.06 19.79
CA ILE A 129 -9.92 14.70 19.93
C ILE A 129 -10.81 15.84 19.41
N LYS A 130 -10.56 17.09 19.84
CA LYS A 130 -11.30 18.27 19.33
C LYS A 130 -11.15 18.44 17.82
N LYS A 131 -9.96 18.17 17.29
CA LYS A 131 -9.71 18.24 15.85
C LYS A 131 -10.49 17.17 15.10
N LEU A 132 -10.55 15.94 15.61
CA LEU A 132 -11.29 14.82 15.02
C LEU A 132 -12.79 15.15 14.95
N GLU A 133 -13.36 15.63 16.05
CA GLU A 133 -14.77 16.05 16.10
C GLU A 133 -15.07 17.14 15.06
N LYS A 134 -14.20 18.15 14.96
CA LYS A 134 -14.34 19.22 13.95
C LYS A 134 -14.24 18.71 12.51
N ILE A 135 -13.41 17.71 12.24
CA ILE A 135 -13.31 17.09 10.90
C ILE A 135 -14.59 16.33 10.58
N TYR A 136 -15.14 15.61 11.56
CA TYR A 136 -16.39 14.88 11.40
C TYR A 136 -17.56 15.81 11.09
N GLU A 137 -17.71 16.91 11.84
CA GLU A 137 -18.79 17.88 11.60
C GLU A 137 -18.65 18.57 10.23
N ARG A 138 -17.42 18.92 9.81
CA ARG A 138 -17.19 19.49 8.47
C ARG A 138 -17.53 18.53 7.34
N ARG A 139 -17.39 17.23 7.54
CA ARG A 139 -17.71 16.21 6.52
C ARG A 139 -19.19 16.18 6.17
N LYS A 140 -20.10 16.54 7.09
CA LYS A 140 -21.54 16.60 6.82
C LYS A 140 -21.92 17.62 5.75
N GLN A 141 -21.04 18.59 5.46
CA GLN A 141 -21.24 19.60 4.44
C GLN A 141 -20.25 19.38 3.29
N SER A 142 -20.66 18.64 2.26
CA SER A 142 -19.89 18.57 1.01
C SER A 142 -20.02 19.90 0.26
N THR A 143 -18.91 20.58 0.00
CA THR A 143 -18.88 21.73 -0.90
C THR A 143 -18.83 21.25 -2.36
N LEU A 144 -19.34 22.06 -3.29
CA LEU A 144 -19.34 21.74 -4.72
C LEU A 144 -17.92 21.50 -5.26
N GLU A 145 -16.91 22.15 -4.66
CA GLU A 145 -15.47 21.96 -4.91
C GLU A 145 -14.94 20.56 -4.56
N ALA A 146 -15.70 19.73 -3.83
CA ALA A 146 -15.30 18.35 -3.55
C ALA A 146 -15.47 17.40 -4.76
N TRP A 147 -16.13 17.88 -5.83
CA TRP A 147 -16.54 17.09 -7.00
C TRP A 147 -15.85 17.50 -8.31
N PHE A 148 -15.15 18.64 -8.33
CA PHE A 148 -14.43 19.20 -9.49
C PHE A 148 -12.95 19.38 -9.16
#